data_AF-A0A7S3VHR5-F1
#
_entry.id   AF-A0A7S3VHR5-F1
#
_cell.length_a   1.000
_cell.length_b   1.000
_cell.length_c   1.000
_cell.angle_alpha   90.00
_cell.angle_beta   90.00
_cell.angle_gamma   90.00
#
_symmetry.space_group_name_H-M   'P 1'
#
loop_
_entity.id
_entity.type
_entity.pdbx_description
1 polymer ?
#
loop_
_entity_poly.entity_id
_entity_poly.type
_entity_poly.pdbx_seq_one_letter_code
_entity_poly.pdbx_strand_id
1 'polypeptide(L)'
;MNLRAICLLSALCVCSFVPASNGAWGSSPSTAASKNNKLTDKLVENIVKKNFDGFAKELASPDMDVNQPDSKGRMPLLEAVKTKDIKFVDGLLQYRALAASVDPATGTNPLMEAFKLGLTEVGRHLLAYGADINTANKAGQKPRDFAPNKGIKELIEKFDDGGPAAFEDEPGTWFYTNNENGIPYWYNRHTTEARWNMPPSCAWQKVEVQHQPTRYVNYVTGQTMHTLPNALAWRLLNRQGLDVWFNWRSNHTQSDIPGELPASMLEEAKAMKNVRWYNPRINKHSWENPDELLEWKPVYNPEQDATFYFNVRTGESTWDQPPELAWVKVDDNAGPWAHFWWNPKTGEKQWHDPDHKTWERHNSDL
;
A
#
# COMPACT_ATOMS: atom_id res chain seq x y z
N MET A 1 29.36 -12.34 1.22
CA MET A 1 29.25 -12.94 -0.13
C MET A 1 28.45 -14.25 -0.06
N ASN A 2 27.12 -14.19 -0.07
CA ASN A 2 26.23 -15.18 -0.72
C ASN A 2 24.73 -14.84 -0.51
N LEU A 3 24.37 -13.58 -0.84
CA LEU A 3 22.98 -13.19 -1.13
C LEU A 3 22.52 -13.64 -2.53
N ARG A 4 23.40 -14.35 -3.29
CA ARG A 4 23.19 -14.79 -4.67
C ARG A 4 22.09 -15.85 -4.85
N ALA A 5 21.74 -16.59 -3.80
CA ALA A 5 20.75 -17.67 -3.90
C ALA A 5 19.29 -17.16 -3.86
N ILE A 6 19.03 -16.03 -3.18
CA ILE A 6 17.71 -15.38 -3.16
C ILE A 6 17.44 -14.68 -4.51
N CYS A 7 18.50 -14.24 -5.20
CA CYS A 7 18.45 -13.45 -6.45
C CYS A 7 17.79 -14.13 -7.67
N LEU A 8 17.76 -15.46 -7.76
CA LEU A 8 17.39 -16.15 -9.01
C LEU A 8 15.93 -16.60 -9.09
N LEU A 9 15.19 -16.64 -7.97
CA LEU A 9 13.85 -17.24 -7.93
C LEU A 9 12.70 -16.23 -7.84
N SER A 10 12.92 -15.00 -7.38
CA SER A 10 11.88 -13.95 -7.41
C SER A 10 11.58 -13.44 -8.83
N ALA A 11 12.53 -13.57 -9.76
CA ALA A 11 12.34 -13.24 -11.18
C ALA A 11 11.50 -14.26 -11.97
N LEU A 12 11.26 -15.46 -11.42
CA LEU A 12 10.52 -16.53 -12.11
C LEU A 12 9.07 -16.69 -11.66
N CYS A 13 8.58 -15.90 -10.70
CA CYS A 13 7.17 -15.92 -10.30
C CYS A 13 6.33 -15.00 -11.21
N VAL A 14 6.45 -15.17 -12.53
CA VAL A 14 5.47 -14.67 -13.48
C VAL A 14 4.37 -15.73 -13.57
N CYS A 15 3.16 -15.35 -13.19
CA CYS A 15 1.99 -16.21 -13.14
C CYS A 15 1.73 -16.93 -14.46
N SER A 16 1.73 -18.27 -14.43
CA SER A 16 0.97 -19.08 -15.38
C SER A 16 -0.39 -19.37 -14.76
N PHE A 17 -1.41 -18.67 -15.24
CA PHE A 17 -2.82 -19.00 -15.00
C PHE A 17 -3.09 -20.40 -15.58
N VAL A 18 -3.33 -21.41 -14.75
CA VAL A 18 -3.85 -22.71 -15.24
C VAL A 18 -5.29 -22.84 -14.75
N PRO A 19 -6.29 -22.90 -15.64
CA PRO A 19 -7.67 -23.10 -15.25
C PRO A 19 -7.87 -24.53 -14.76
N ALA A 20 -8.66 -24.69 -13.70
CA ALA A 20 -9.02 -25.98 -13.14
C ALA A 20 -9.75 -26.84 -14.19
N SER A 21 -9.13 -27.93 -14.63
CA SER A 21 -9.81 -29.00 -15.37
C SER A 21 -9.96 -30.23 -14.49
N ASN A 22 -11.20 -30.69 -14.37
CA ASN A 22 -11.63 -31.90 -13.67
C ASN A 22 -10.93 -33.16 -14.20
N GLY A 23 -10.57 -34.06 -13.27
CA GLY A 23 -10.54 -35.51 -13.50
C GLY A 23 -9.20 -36.22 -13.25
N ALA A 24 -9.13 -36.95 -12.14
CA ALA A 24 -8.74 -38.38 -12.03
C ALA A 24 -8.07 -38.67 -10.67
N TRP A 25 -8.72 -39.52 -9.88
CA TRP A 25 -8.22 -40.04 -8.60
C TRP A 25 -6.98 -40.93 -8.79
N GLY A 26 -5.99 -40.77 -7.91
CA GLY A 26 -4.99 -41.81 -7.65
C GLY A 26 -3.60 -41.30 -7.29
N SER A 27 -3.41 -40.75 -6.08
CA SER A 27 -2.13 -40.77 -5.34
C SER A 27 -2.37 -40.39 -3.88
N SER A 28 -1.87 -41.21 -2.95
CA SER A 28 -2.13 -41.15 -1.51
C SER A 28 -1.75 -39.81 -0.84
N PRO A 29 -2.59 -39.23 0.05
CA PRO A 29 -2.34 -37.92 0.70
C PRO A 29 -1.16 -37.87 1.70
N SER A 30 -0.57 -39.02 2.06
CA SER A 30 0.35 -39.12 3.22
C SER A 30 1.79 -38.65 2.95
N THR A 31 2.23 -38.60 1.69
CA THR A 31 3.65 -38.35 1.36
C THR A 31 3.99 -36.86 1.17
N ALA A 32 3.04 -36.04 0.71
CA ALA A 32 3.23 -34.59 0.57
C ALA A 32 3.18 -33.86 1.92
N ALA A 33 2.23 -34.21 2.78
CA ALA A 33 2.12 -33.65 4.14
C ALA A 33 3.35 -33.98 5.01
N SER A 34 3.93 -35.18 4.88
CA SER A 34 5.13 -35.59 5.62
C SER A 34 6.41 -34.87 5.18
N LYS A 35 6.52 -34.49 3.89
CA LYS A 35 7.68 -33.73 3.37
C LYS A 35 7.63 -32.26 3.78
N ASN A 36 6.45 -31.64 3.73
CA ASN A 36 6.28 -30.23 4.11
C ASN A 36 6.62 -29.99 5.58
N ASN A 37 6.22 -30.90 6.48
CA ASN A 37 6.58 -30.79 7.90
C ASN A 37 8.09 -30.78 8.15
N LYS A 38 8.88 -31.55 7.38
CA LYS A 38 10.35 -31.59 7.52
C LYS A 38 11.03 -30.30 7.05
N LEU A 39 10.47 -29.63 6.05
CA LEU A 39 10.99 -28.35 5.56
C LEU A 39 10.71 -27.25 6.59
N THR A 40 9.49 -27.18 7.12
CA THR A 40 9.13 -26.24 8.17
C THR A 40 9.90 -26.51 9.46
N ASP A 41 10.15 -27.77 9.83
CA ASP A 41 11.00 -28.15 10.98
C ASP A 41 12.39 -27.51 10.87
N LYS A 42 13.03 -27.63 9.69
CA LYS A 42 14.35 -27.03 9.44
C LYS A 42 14.30 -25.51 9.44
N LEU A 43 13.25 -24.92 8.86
CA LEU A 43 13.04 -23.48 8.84
C LEU A 43 12.99 -22.94 10.27
N VAL A 44 12.12 -23.51 11.12
CA VAL A 44 11.97 -23.12 12.52
C VAL A 44 13.24 -23.41 13.32
N GLU A 45 13.93 -24.52 13.07
CA GLU A 45 15.22 -24.79 13.70
C GLU A 45 16.28 -23.73 13.37
N ASN A 46 16.37 -23.31 12.10
CA ASN A 46 17.28 -22.23 11.68
C ASN A 46 16.92 -20.89 12.32
N ILE A 47 15.62 -20.57 12.44
CA ILE A 47 15.15 -19.36 13.14
C ILE A 47 15.59 -19.38 14.62
N VAL A 48 15.31 -20.48 15.32
CA VAL A 48 15.63 -20.62 16.76
C VAL A 48 17.14 -20.60 17.00
N LYS A 49 17.93 -21.21 16.10
CA LYS A 49 19.41 -21.15 16.15
C LYS A 49 19.99 -19.83 15.64
N LYS A 50 19.16 -18.88 15.19
CA LYS A 50 19.57 -17.60 14.58
C LYS A 50 20.51 -17.79 13.38
N ASN A 51 20.35 -18.89 12.64
CA ASN A 51 21.10 -19.20 11.44
C ASN A 51 20.43 -18.57 10.21
N PHE A 52 20.81 -17.35 9.87
CA PHE A 52 20.20 -16.61 8.76
C PHE A 52 20.48 -17.25 7.39
N ASP A 53 21.69 -17.78 7.16
CA ASP A 53 22.05 -18.40 5.88
C ASP A 53 21.23 -19.67 5.63
N GLY A 54 21.06 -20.49 6.67
CA GLY A 54 20.18 -21.66 6.61
C GLY A 54 18.73 -21.27 6.38
N PHE A 55 18.24 -20.26 7.11
CA PHE A 55 16.89 -19.74 6.94
C PHE A 55 16.62 -19.24 5.51
N ALA A 56 17.51 -18.43 4.94
CA ALA A 56 17.41 -17.93 3.58
C ALA A 56 17.40 -19.06 2.55
N LYS A 57 18.21 -20.11 2.77
CA LYS A 57 18.24 -21.29 1.90
C LYS A 57 16.93 -22.06 1.94
N GLU A 58 16.36 -22.27 3.13
CA GLU A 58 15.09 -23.00 3.27
C GLU A 58 13.93 -22.18 2.64
N LEU A 59 13.87 -20.86 2.85
CA LEU A 59 12.88 -19.98 2.21
C LEU A 59 12.92 -20.00 0.68
N ALA A 60 14.10 -20.19 0.09
CA ALA A 60 14.26 -20.31 -1.35
C ALA A 60 13.73 -21.64 -1.93
N SER A 61 13.28 -22.58 -1.09
CA SER A 61 12.73 -23.85 -1.57
C SER A 61 11.35 -23.65 -2.20
N PRO A 62 11.08 -24.19 -3.39
CA PRO A 62 9.82 -23.95 -4.11
C PRO A 62 8.58 -24.51 -3.39
N ASP A 63 8.75 -25.55 -2.58
CA ASP A 63 7.68 -26.19 -1.81
C ASP A 63 7.52 -25.61 -0.39
N MET A 64 8.19 -24.50 -0.08
CA MET A 64 8.15 -23.91 1.26
C MET A 64 6.81 -23.21 1.52
N ASP A 65 6.05 -23.72 2.48
CA ASP A 65 4.89 -23.02 3.05
C ASP A 65 5.26 -22.44 4.43
N VAL A 66 5.52 -21.13 4.46
CA VAL A 66 5.91 -20.40 5.67
C VAL A 66 4.78 -20.27 6.71
N ASN A 67 3.55 -20.63 6.34
CA ASN A 67 2.36 -20.53 7.19
C ASN A 67 1.99 -21.84 7.88
N GLN A 68 2.68 -22.94 7.58
CA GLN A 68 2.47 -24.19 8.30
C GLN A 68 3.24 -24.19 9.62
N PRO A 69 2.69 -24.79 10.69
CA PRO A 69 3.45 -25.07 11.89
C PRO A 69 4.47 -26.19 11.66
N ASP A 70 5.54 -26.20 12.46
CA ASP A 70 6.47 -27.32 12.51
C ASP A 70 5.83 -28.57 13.17
N SER A 71 6.55 -29.69 13.21
CA SER A 71 6.11 -30.93 13.85
C SER A 71 5.79 -30.81 15.34
N LYS A 72 6.23 -29.72 15.99
CA LYS A 72 5.94 -29.39 17.39
C LYS A 72 4.79 -28.39 17.53
N GLY A 73 4.12 -28.02 16.44
CA GLY A 73 3.02 -27.05 16.43
C GLY A 73 3.47 -25.58 16.46
N ARG A 74 4.77 -25.29 16.29
CA ARG A 74 5.30 -23.92 16.36
C ARG A 74 5.16 -23.22 15.03
N MET A 75 4.59 -22.01 15.05
CA MET A 75 4.45 -21.16 13.88
C MET A 75 5.77 -20.43 13.56
N PRO A 76 6.29 -20.48 12.32
CA PRO A 76 7.57 -19.84 11.96
C PRO A 76 7.64 -18.36 12.31
N LEU A 77 6.58 -17.60 12.00
CA LEU A 77 6.53 -16.16 12.26
C LEU A 77 6.54 -15.82 13.76
N LEU A 78 5.85 -16.62 14.58
CA LEU A 78 5.85 -16.43 16.03
C LEU A 78 7.23 -16.72 16.64
N GLU A 79 7.89 -17.79 16.18
CA GLU A 79 9.25 -18.10 16.63
C GLU A 79 10.25 -17.03 16.19
N ALA A 80 10.09 -16.46 14.99
CA ALA A 80 10.91 -15.35 14.51
C ALA A 80 10.81 -14.13 15.42
N VAL A 81 9.59 -13.76 15.87
CA VAL A 81 9.40 -12.66 16.84
C VAL A 81 10.14 -12.92 18.15
N LYS A 82 10.09 -14.15 18.68
CA LYS A 82 10.79 -14.52 19.92
C LYS A 82 12.31 -14.37 19.82
N THR A 83 12.89 -14.46 18.62
CA THR A 83 14.34 -14.25 18.43
C THR A 83 14.77 -12.80 18.68
N LYS A 84 13.83 -11.85 18.60
CA LYS A 84 14.02 -10.39 18.61
C LYS A 84 14.83 -9.85 17.43
N ASP A 85 15.10 -10.68 16.42
CA ASP A 85 15.82 -10.27 15.21
C ASP A 85 14.81 -10.05 14.09
N ILE A 86 14.68 -8.78 13.70
CA ILE A 86 13.73 -8.34 12.69
C ILE A 86 13.97 -8.99 11.33
N LYS A 87 15.20 -9.44 11.03
CA LYS A 87 15.54 -10.04 9.72
C LYS A 87 14.76 -11.31 9.43
N PHE A 88 14.48 -12.13 10.46
CA PHE A 88 13.66 -13.34 10.29
C PHE A 88 12.18 -12.99 10.10
N VAL A 89 11.69 -12.00 10.85
CA VAL A 89 10.31 -11.50 10.71
C VAL A 89 10.10 -10.94 9.32
N ASP A 90 10.99 -10.03 8.89
CA ASP A 90 10.95 -9.36 7.60
C ASP A 90 11.07 -10.36 6.44
N GLY A 91 12.01 -11.31 6.53
CA GLY A 91 12.15 -12.38 5.54
C GLY A 91 10.89 -13.25 5.41
N LEU A 92 10.26 -13.63 6.53
CA LEU A 92 9.01 -14.40 6.49
C LEU A 92 7.85 -13.60 5.90
N LEU A 93 7.67 -12.34 6.31
CA LEU A 93 6.61 -11.48 5.80
C LEU A 93 6.74 -11.23 4.30
N GLN A 94 7.96 -11.02 3.80
CA GLN A 94 8.23 -10.90 2.36
C GLN A 94 7.95 -12.20 1.57
N TYR A 95 8.07 -13.35 2.23
CA TYR A 95 7.65 -14.66 1.69
C TYR A 95 6.18 -14.99 2.00
N ARG A 96 5.34 -13.96 2.22
CA ARG A 96 3.88 -14.07 2.44
C ARG A 96 3.49 -14.86 3.68
N ALA A 97 4.30 -14.76 4.75
CA ALA A 97 3.84 -15.17 6.07
C ALA A 97 2.67 -14.28 6.51
N LEU A 98 1.61 -14.90 7.00
CA LEU A 98 0.41 -14.21 7.47
C LEU A 98 0.69 -13.55 8.81
N ALA A 99 0.69 -12.22 8.84
CA ALA A 99 0.87 -11.46 10.08
C ALA A 99 -0.27 -11.71 11.11
N ALA A 100 -1.45 -12.11 10.62
CA ALA A 100 -2.60 -12.53 11.41
C ALA A 100 -2.54 -14.00 11.89
N SER A 101 -1.42 -14.70 11.66
CA SER A 101 -1.26 -16.09 12.14
C SER A 101 -1.39 -16.16 13.67
N VAL A 102 -1.88 -17.31 14.15
CA VAL A 102 -2.07 -17.55 15.59
C VAL A 102 -1.44 -18.88 15.97
N ASP A 103 -0.87 -18.92 17.16
CA ASP A 103 -0.44 -20.14 17.80
C ASP A 103 -1.65 -21.07 18.04
N PRO A 104 -1.66 -22.30 17.50
CA PRO A 104 -2.83 -23.19 17.64
C PRO A 104 -3.17 -23.54 19.10
N ALA A 105 -2.16 -23.61 19.97
CA ALA A 105 -2.34 -24.00 21.37
C ALA A 105 -2.94 -22.87 22.22
N THR A 106 -2.40 -21.66 22.09
CA THR A 106 -2.72 -20.51 22.96
C THR A 106 -3.59 -19.44 22.30
N GLY A 107 -3.65 -19.41 20.97
CA GLY A 107 -4.22 -18.30 20.20
C GLY A 107 -3.36 -17.03 20.20
N THR A 108 -2.12 -17.10 20.68
CA THR A 108 -1.19 -15.95 20.67
C THR A 108 -0.78 -15.63 19.24
N ASN A 109 -0.97 -14.39 18.81
CA ASN A 109 -0.49 -13.91 17.51
C ASN A 109 0.91 -13.28 17.62
N PRO A 110 1.67 -13.17 16.50
CA PRO A 110 3.00 -12.55 16.48
C PRO A 110 3.02 -11.12 17.05
N LEU A 111 1.98 -10.32 16.79
CA LEU A 111 1.91 -8.92 17.24
C LEU A 111 1.82 -8.81 18.77
N MET A 112 1.03 -9.67 19.40
CA MET A 112 0.90 -9.76 20.85
C MET A 112 2.24 -10.14 21.49
N GLU A 113 2.95 -11.10 20.92
CA GLU A 113 4.28 -11.49 21.41
C GLU A 113 5.28 -10.33 21.26
N ALA A 114 5.27 -9.63 20.12
CA ALA A 114 6.12 -8.47 19.88
C ALA A 114 5.85 -7.35 20.91
N PHE A 115 4.58 -7.07 21.20
CA PHE A 115 4.17 -6.05 22.16
C PHE A 115 4.54 -6.44 23.59
N LYS A 116 4.33 -7.71 24.00
CA LYS A 116 4.79 -8.24 25.30
C LYS A 116 6.29 -8.07 25.50
N LEU A 117 7.07 -8.30 24.44
CA LEU A 117 8.53 -8.17 24.44
C LEU A 117 9.02 -6.72 24.26
N GLY A 118 8.12 -5.76 24.01
CA GLY A 118 8.44 -4.35 23.78
C GLY A 118 9.14 -4.06 22.45
N LEU A 119 8.95 -4.90 21.44
CA LEU A 119 9.64 -4.81 20.15
C LEU A 119 8.90 -3.85 19.19
N THR A 120 9.13 -2.54 19.36
CA THR A 120 8.43 -1.50 18.58
C THR A 120 8.55 -1.69 17.07
N GLU A 121 9.76 -1.90 16.55
CA GLU A 121 9.96 -2.05 15.09
C GLU A 121 9.34 -3.34 14.51
N VAL A 122 9.39 -4.44 15.27
CA VAL A 122 8.73 -5.69 14.87
C VAL A 122 7.21 -5.52 14.88
N GLY A 123 6.67 -4.86 15.90
CA GLY A 123 5.26 -4.50 15.97
C GLY A 123 4.82 -3.63 14.80
N ARG A 124 5.62 -2.62 14.45
CA ARG A 124 5.39 -1.75 13.29
C ARG A 124 5.31 -2.54 11.99
N HIS A 125 6.25 -3.45 11.75
CA HIS A 125 6.24 -4.30 10.55
C HIS A 125 5.01 -5.22 10.52
N LEU A 126 4.68 -5.87 11.64
CA LEU A 126 3.51 -6.75 11.69
C LEU A 126 2.20 -5.98 11.40
N LEU A 127 2.03 -4.78 11.95
CA LEU A 127 0.88 -3.92 11.65
C LEU A 127 0.85 -3.48 10.19
N ALA A 128 2.01 -3.11 9.62
CA ALA A 128 2.13 -2.77 8.20
C ALA A 128 1.80 -3.96 7.28
N TYR A 129 1.95 -5.19 7.75
CA TYR A 129 1.54 -6.41 7.03
C TYR A 129 0.13 -6.90 7.45
N GLY A 130 -0.68 -6.04 8.05
CA GLY A 130 -2.08 -6.31 8.32
C GLY A 130 -2.36 -7.16 9.57
N ALA A 131 -1.43 -7.24 10.53
CA ALA A 131 -1.73 -7.85 11.83
C ALA A 131 -2.85 -7.08 12.54
N ASP A 132 -3.85 -7.80 13.02
CA ASP A 132 -4.95 -7.19 13.77
C ASP A 132 -4.58 -7.02 15.26
N ILE A 133 -4.53 -5.76 15.67
CA ILE A 133 -4.23 -5.33 17.03
C ILE A 133 -5.32 -5.68 18.05
N ASN A 134 -6.51 -6.07 17.58
CA ASN A 134 -7.67 -6.41 18.42
C ASN A 134 -7.94 -7.91 18.54
N THR A 135 -7.17 -8.76 17.87
CA THR A 135 -7.37 -10.22 17.93
C THR A 135 -7.04 -10.74 19.33
N ALA A 136 -8.05 -11.30 19.99
CA ALA A 136 -7.88 -11.87 21.33
C ALA A 136 -7.34 -13.30 21.26
N ASN A 137 -6.42 -13.65 22.17
CA ASN A 137 -6.00 -15.03 22.38
C ASN A 137 -7.06 -15.81 23.19
N LYS A 138 -6.81 -17.10 23.48
CA LYS A 138 -7.73 -17.94 24.26
C LYS A 138 -7.92 -17.48 25.72
N ALA A 139 -7.04 -16.62 26.23
CA ALA A 139 -7.18 -15.99 27.54
C ALA A 139 -7.91 -14.63 27.49
N GLY A 140 -8.42 -14.22 26.32
CA GLY A 140 -9.12 -12.95 26.13
C GLY A 140 -8.21 -11.72 26.02
N GLN A 141 -6.89 -11.90 26.03
CA GLN A 141 -5.91 -10.81 25.94
C GLN A 141 -5.72 -10.41 24.48
N LYS A 142 -5.58 -9.12 24.20
CA LYS A 142 -5.33 -8.55 22.87
C LYS A 142 -3.93 -7.94 22.78
N PRO A 143 -3.33 -7.83 21.58
CA PRO A 143 -2.06 -7.11 21.42
C PRO A 143 -2.07 -5.73 22.07
N ARG A 144 -3.10 -4.90 21.82
CA ARG A 144 -3.22 -3.55 22.41
C ARG A 144 -3.23 -3.48 23.93
N ASP A 145 -3.53 -4.58 24.62
CA ASP A 145 -3.49 -4.61 26.09
C ASP A 145 -2.03 -4.60 26.62
N PHE A 146 -1.05 -4.84 25.75
CA PHE A 146 0.37 -4.85 26.08
C PHE A 146 1.08 -3.61 25.51
N ALA A 147 1.47 -2.69 26.38
CA ALA A 147 2.25 -1.50 26.00
C ALA A 147 3.38 -1.23 27.02
N PRO A 148 4.41 -2.09 27.07
CA PRO A 148 5.42 -2.06 28.13
C PRO A 148 6.37 -0.85 28.05
N ASN A 149 6.42 -0.15 26.92
CA ASN A 149 7.28 1.01 26.73
C ASN A 149 6.55 2.13 25.93
N LYS A 150 7.18 3.32 25.88
CA LYS A 150 6.63 4.49 25.19
C LYS A 150 6.46 4.24 23.68
N GLY A 151 7.40 3.53 23.05
CA GLY A 151 7.37 3.27 21.61
C GLY A 151 6.17 2.44 21.18
N ILE A 152 5.74 1.44 21.96
CA ILE A 152 4.52 0.67 21.66
C ILE A 152 3.26 1.53 21.81
N LYS A 153 3.22 2.45 22.79
CA LYS A 153 2.08 3.38 22.94
C LYS A 153 1.95 4.31 21.74
N GLU A 154 3.06 4.96 21.36
CA GLU A 154 3.12 5.83 20.19
C GLU A 154 2.79 5.06 18.89
N LEU A 155 3.20 3.79 18.81
CA LEU A 155 2.86 2.92 17.68
C LEU A 155 1.36 2.63 17.58
N ILE A 156 0.70 2.36 18.72
CA ILE A 156 -0.76 2.14 18.77
C ILE A 156 -1.49 3.42 18.37
N GLU A 157 -1.11 4.56 18.93
CA GLU A 157 -1.71 5.87 18.59
C GLU A 157 -1.61 6.14 17.09
N LYS A 158 -0.42 5.96 16.50
CA LYS A 158 -0.20 6.14 15.07
C LYS A 158 -1.04 5.18 14.21
N PHE A 159 -1.25 3.94 14.68
CA PHE A 159 -2.13 2.98 14.00
C PHE A 159 -3.61 3.37 14.11
N ASP A 160 -4.05 3.86 15.26
CA ASP A 160 -5.44 4.28 15.44
C ASP A 160 -5.77 5.51 14.58
N ASP A 161 -4.79 6.39 14.33
CA ASP A 161 -4.95 7.59 13.48
C ASP A 161 -5.01 7.29 11.97
N GLY A 162 -4.17 6.37 11.47
CA GLY A 162 -3.99 6.18 10.02
C GLY A 162 -3.96 4.73 9.56
N GLY A 163 -4.22 3.77 10.44
CA GLY A 163 -4.22 2.34 10.16
C GLY A 163 -2.85 1.82 9.67
N PRO A 164 -2.85 0.67 8.97
CA PRO A 164 -1.63 0.10 8.40
C PRO A 164 -0.88 1.05 7.44
N ALA A 165 -1.62 1.89 6.71
CA ALA A 165 -1.06 2.83 5.73
C ALA A 165 -0.20 3.93 6.37
N ALA A 166 -0.40 4.22 7.66
CA ALA A 166 0.43 5.19 8.40
C ALA A 166 1.91 4.79 8.48
N PHE A 167 2.22 3.52 8.24
CA PHE A 167 3.58 2.98 8.29
C PHE A 167 4.27 2.85 6.94
N GLU A 168 3.60 3.27 5.87
CA GLU A 168 4.20 3.33 4.54
C GLU A 168 5.19 4.50 4.43
N ASP A 169 6.24 4.30 3.64
CA ASP A 169 7.15 5.38 3.30
C ASP A 169 6.46 6.38 2.37
N GLU A 170 6.88 7.64 2.47
CA GLU A 170 6.35 8.71 1.64
C GLU A 170 6.59 8.43 0.14
N PRO A 171 5.64 8.79 -0.75
CA PRO A 171 5.84 8.65 -2.20
C PRO A 171 7.05 9.46 -2.69
N GLY A 172 7.84 8.88 -3.60
CA GLY A 172 9.03 9.50 -4.19
C GLY A 172 10.30 9.27 -3.38
N THR A 173 10.23 8.43 -2.34
CA THR A 173 11.39 8.11 -1.50
C THR A 173 12.18 6.92 -2.02
N TRP A 174 11.52 5.99 -2.72
CA TRP A 174 12.11 4.75 -3.22
C TRP A 174 12.45 4.81 -4.70
N PHE A 175 13.65 4.38 -5.04
CA PHE A 175 14.20 4.37 -6.40
C PHE A 175 14.61 2.96 -6.78
N TYR A 176 14.22 2.53 -7.99
CA TYR A 176 14.65 1.26 -8.55
C TYR A 176 15.90 1.47 -9.41
N THR A 177 17.03 0.89 -9.01
CA THR A 177 18.33 1.10 -9.66
C THR A 177 19.19 -0.17 -9.61
N ASN A 178 20.31 -0.20 -10.35
CA ASN A 178 21.23 -1.33 -10.38
C ASN A 178 22.46 -1.06 -9.50
N ASN A 179 22.96 -2.11 -8.84
CA ASN A 179 24.23 -2.03 -8.11
C ASN A 179 25.43 -2.12 -9.09
N GLU A 180 26.65 -2.05 -8.56
CA GLU A 180 27.90 -2.14 -9.33
C GLU A 180 28.01 -3.41 -10.20
N ASN A 181 27.28 -4.47 -9.85
CA ASN A 181 27.25 -5.75 -10.58
C ASN A 181 26.05 -5.87 -11.52
N GLY A 182 25.26 -4.81 -11.72
CA GLY A 182 24.08 -4.82 -12.58
C GLY A 182 22.85 -5.51 -11.95
N ILE A 183 22.85 -5.80 -10.65
CA ILE A 183 21.72 -6.42 -9.96
C ILE A 183 20.76 -5.31 -9.51
N PRO A 184 19.47 -5.37 -9.87
CA PRO A 184 18.51 -4.33 -9.52
C PRO A 184 18.09 -4.40 -8.06
N TYR A 185 17.96 -3.24 -7.39
CA TYR A 185 17.44 -3.05 -6.04
C TYR A 185 16.59 -1.80 -5.93
N TRP A 186 15.86 -1.74 -4.83
CA TRP A 186 15.20 -0.56 -4.32
C TRP A 186 16.10 0.16 -3.32
N TYR A 187 16.26 1.46 -3.50
CA TYR A 187 17.02 2.34 -2.63
C TYR A 187 16.14 3.48 -2.13
N ASN A 188 16.10 3.67 -0.81
CA ASN A 188 15.43 4.80 -0.20
C ASN A 188 16.43 5.94 0.04
N ARG A 189 16.26 7.06 -0.65
CA ARG A 189 17.18 8.21 -0.55
C ARG A 189 17.11 8.96 0.78
N HIS A 190 16.00 8.83 1.51
CA HIS A 190 15.82 9.51 2.79
C HIS A 190 16.38 8.67 3.95
N THR A 191 16.11 7.36 3.96
CA THR A 191 16.56 6.48 5.04
C THR A 191 17.90 5.80 4.75
N THR A 192 18.44 5.92 3.53
CA THR A 192 19.61 5.21 3.01
C THR A 192 19.46 3.68 2.99
N GLU A 193 18.22 3.21 3.11
CA GLU A 193 17.91 1.79 3.11
C GLU A 193 17.99 1.20 1.70
N ALA A 194 18.48 -0.03 1.58
CA ALA A 194 18.51 -0.79 0.34
C ALA A 194 17.80 -2.14 0.51
N ARG A 195 16.91 -2.48 -0.43
CA ARG A 195 16.14 -3.73 -0.42
C ARG A 195 16.13 -4.37 -1.81
N TRP A 196 16.29 -5.69 -1.87
CA TRP A 196 16.17 -6.45 -3.12
C TRP A 196 14.72 -6.71 -3.52
N ASN A 197 13.82 -6.76 -2.54
CA ASN A 197 12.39 -6.95 -2.75
C ASN A 197 11.67 -5.61 -2.82
N MET A 198 10.51 -5.60 -3.49
CA MET A 198 9.73 -4.38 -3.65
C MET A 198 9.24 -3.85 -2.30
N PRO A 199 9.51 -2.57 -1.96
CA PRO A 199 8.98 -1.93 -0.76
C PRO A 199 7.45 -1.93 -0.77
N PRO A 200 6.80 -2.06 0.40
CA PRO A 200 5.34 -1.96 0.52
C PRO A 200 4.74 -0.74 -0.15
N SER A 201 5.33 0.45 0.00
CA SER A 201 4.83 1.69 -0.61
C SER A 201 4.85 1.66 -2.14
N CYS A 202 5.71 0.85 -2.76
CA CYS A 202 5.78 0.69 -4.22
C CYS A 202 4.89 -0.44 -4.76
N ALA A 203 4.23 -1.20 -3.88
CA ALA A 203 3.56 -2.46 -4.23
C ALA A 203 2.04 -2.33 -4.45
N TRP A 204 1.51 -1.11 -4.55
CA TRP A 204 0.09 -0.88 -4.80
C TRP A 204 -0.28 -1.07 -6.28
N GLN A 205 -1.44 -1.70 -6.52
CA GLN A 205 -2.01 -1.88 -7.84
C GLN A 205 -3.50 -1.55 -7.86
N LYS A 206 -3.94 -0.86 -8.92
CA LYS A 206 -5.37 -0.64 -9.22
C LYS A 206 -5.96 -1.93 -9.80
N VAL A 207 -7.06 -2.40 -9.21
CA VAL A 207 -7.81 -3.56 -9.65
C VAL A 207 -9.23 -3.12 -9.99
N GLU A 208 -9.57 -3.22 -11.27
CA GLU A 208 -10.89 -2.94 -11.80
C GLU A 208 -11.52 -4.25 -12.28
N VAL A 209 -12.70 -4.57 -11.75
CA VAL A 209 -13.51 -5.70 -12.19
C VAL A 209 -14.81 -5.14 -12.72
N GLN A 210 -15.29 -5.66 -13.85
CA GLN A 210 -16.55 -5.20 -14.44
C GLN A 210 -17.68 -5.21 -13.41
N HIS A 211 -18.41 -4.10 -13.33
CA HIS A 211 -19.53 -3.89 -12.40
C HIS A 211 -19.17 -3.92 -10.91
N GLN A 212 -17.90 -3.81 -10.55
CA GLN A 212 -17.44 -3.70 -9.16
C GLN A 212 -16.76 -2.34 -8.94
N PRO A 213 -16.82 -1.78 -7.71
CA PRO A 213 -16.04 -0.60 -7.37
C PRO A 213 -14.54 -0.85 -7.55
N THR A 214 -13.83 0.18 -8.01
CA THR A 214 -12.36 0.17 -8.05
C THR A 214 -11.81 -0.11 -6.66
N ARG A 215 -10.82 -1.01 -6.59
CA ARG A 215 -10.07 -1.27 -5.36
C ARG A 215 -8.59 -1.24 -5.65
N TYR A 216 -7.81 -0.91 -4.64
CA TYR A 216 -6.37 -0.90 -4.67
C TYR A 216 -5.86 -2.01 -3.77
N VAL A 217 -4.94 -2.81 -4.26
CA VAL A 217 -4.39 -3.96 -3.53
C VAL A 217 -2.89 -3.79 -3.45
N ASN A 218 -2.34 -3.94 -2.25
CA ASN A 218 -0.91 -4.02 -2.03
C ASN A 218 -0.51 -5.50 -2.04
N TYR A 219 0.22 -5.94 -3.05
CA TYR A 219 0.52 -7.37 -3.21
C TYR A 219 1.64 -7.87 -2.28
N VAL A 220 2.41 -6.95 -1.67
CA VAL A 220 3.45 -7.28 -0.68
C VAL A 220 2.83 -7.44 0.70
N THR A 221 2.00 -6.50 1.13
CA THR A 221 1.39 -6.52 2.47
C THR A 221 0.04 -7.25 2.51
N GLY A 222 -0.58 -7.49 1.36
CA GLY A 222 -1.94 -8.06 1.25
C GLY A 222 -3.06 -7.07 1.57
N GLN A 223 -2.75 -5.80 1.82
CA GLN A 223 -3.74 -4.78 2.14
C GLN A 223 -4.67 -4.47 0.96
N THR A 224 -5.90 -4.06 1.26
CA THR A 224 -6.87 -3.59 0.26
C THR A 224 -7.47 -2.26 0.69
N MET A 225 -7.58 -1.31 -0.24
CA MET A 225 -8.20 0.00 -0.06
C MET A 225 -9.23 0.27 -1.15
N HIS A 226 -10.24 1.08 -0.84
CA HIS A 226 -11.23 1.56 -1.81
C HIS A 226 -10.99 3.01 -2.22
N THR A 227 -10.07 3.70 -1.55
CA THR A 227 -9.60 5.04 -1.89
C THR A 227 -8.21 4.95 -2.50
N LEU A 228 -7.86 5.93 -3.33
CA LEU A 228 -6.55 6.01 -3.97
C LEU A 228 -5.43 6.09 -2.90
N PRO A 229 -4.49 5.11 -2.86
CA PRO A 229 -3.34 5.17 -1.97
C PRO A 229 -2.43 6.35 -2.30
N ASN A 230 -1.79 6.93 -1.28
CA ASN A 230 -0.86 8.05 -1.46
C ASN A 230 0.26 7.74 -2.47
N ALA A 231 0.74 6.49 -2.46
CA ALA A 231 1.75 5.98 -3.39
C ALA A 231 1.36 6.09 -4.88
N LEU A 232 0.07 6.01 -5.19
CA LEU A 232 -0.45 6.03 -6.57
C LEU A 232 -0.93 7.42 -7.00
N ALA A 233 -0.82 8.42 -6.12
CA ALA A 233 -1.29 9.77 -6.35
C ALA A 233 -0.32 10.61 -7.19
N TRP A 234 0.11 10.08 -8.34
CA TRP A 234 1.02 10.76 -9.27
C TRP A 234 0.30 11.30 -10.51
N ARG A 235 0.65 12.53 -10.92
CA ARG A 235 0.27 13.14 -12.20
C ARG A 235 1.50 13.57 -12.98
N LEU A 236 1.35 13.54 -14.30
CA LEU A 236 2.31 14.15 -15.21
C LEU A 236 1.91 15.60 -15.48
N LEU A 237 2.82 16.53 -15.22
CA LEU A 237 2.63 17.95 -15.51
C LEU A 237 3.62 18.40 -16.58
N ASN A 238 3.22 19.33 -17.45
CA ASN A 238 4.15 20.03 -18.34
C ASN A 238 4.43 21.43 -17.79
N ARG A 239 5.69 21.71 -17.50
CA ARG A 239 6.18 23.02 -17.07
C ARG A 239 7.16 23.54 -18.11
N GLN A 240 6.76 24.57 -18.87
CA GLN A 240 7.64 25.26 -19.82
C GLN A 240 8.31 24.31 -20.84
N GLY A 241 7.59 23.28 -21.28
CA GLY A 241 8.12 22.28 -22.21
C GLY A 241 8.84 21.09 -21.56
N LEU A 242 8.97 21.06 -20.23
CA LEU A 242 9.53 19.92 -19.49
C LEU A 242 8.42 19.15 -18.75
N ASP A 243 8.45 17.83 -18.88
CA ASP A 243 7.52 16.95 -18.17
C ASP A 243 8.07 16.62 -16.78
N VAL A 244 7.24 16.79 -15.76
CA VAL A 244 7.57 16.50 -14.35
C VAL A 244 6.45 15.68 -13.72
N TRP A 245 6.84 14.71 -12.90
CA TRP A 245 5.90 13.91 -12.11
C TRP A 245 5.66 14.60 -10.77
N PHE A 246 4.39 14.79 -10.43
CA PHE A 246 3.96 15.43 -9.19
C PHE A 246 3.03 14.51 -8.41
N ASN A 247 3.37 14.26 -7.14
CA ASN A 247 2.49 13.60 -6.19
C ASN A 247 1.77 14.64 -5.34
N TRP A 248 0.44 14.79 -5.51
CA TRP A 248 -0.32 15.84 -4.83
C TRP A 248 -0.70 15.50 -3.38
N ARG A 249 -0.53 14.25 -2.95
CA ARG A 249 -0.81 13.84 -1.57
C ARG A 249 0.40 14.03 -0.65
N SER A 250 1.61 13.89 -1.18
CA SER A 250 2.86 14.20 -0.45
C SER A 250 3.51 15.52 -0.85
N ASN A 251 3.00 16.22 -1.87
CA ASN A 251 3.60 17.42 -2.43
C ASN A 251 5.04 17.18 -2.93
N HIS A 252 5.29 15.99 -3.52
CA HIS A 252 6.60 15.58 -4.03
C HIS A 252 6.68 15.75 -5.55
N THR A 253 7.84 16.17 -6.07
CA THR A 253 8.09 16.27 -7.52
C THR A 253 9.37 15.56 -7.94
N GLN A 254 9.35 14.91 -9.10
CA GLN A 254 10.54 14.31 -9.69
C GLN A 254 10.51 14.31 -11.23
N SER A 255 11.68 14.18 -11.85
CA SER A 255 11.83 14.10 -13.30
C SER A 255 11.56 12.71 -13.84
N ASP A 256 12.01 11.69 -13.11
CA ASP A 256 11.91 10.29 -13.54
C ASP A 256 10.52 9.72 -13.26
N ILE A 257 10.18 8.65 -13.98
CA ILE A 257 8.92 7.93 -13.75
C ILE A 257 8.92 7.38 -12.32
N PRO A 258 7.88 7.65 -11.51
CA PRO A 258 7.77 7.14 -10.15
C PRO A 258 7.82 5.62 -10.11
N GLY A 259 8.68 5.08 -9.25
CA GLY A 259 8.79 3.64 -9.05
C GLY A 259 7.52 3.02 -8.46
N GLU A 260 6.73 3.83 -7.74
CA GLU A 260 5.45 3.45 -7.17
C GLU A 260 4.33 3.34 -8.19
N LEU A 261 4.46 3.96 -9.37
CA LEU A 261 3.39 3.99 -10.36
C LEU A 261 3.45 2.72 -11.23
N PRO A 262 2.49 1.78 -11.12
CA PRO A 262 2.50 0.56 -11.91
C PRO A 262 2.26 0.87 -13.39
N ALA A 263 2.81 0.02 -14.27
CA ALA A 263 2.68 0.18 -15.72
C ALA A 263 1.22 0.28 -16.19
N SER A 264 0.29 -0.38 -15.51
CA SER A 264 -1.16 -0.30 -15.82
C SER A 264 -1.75 1.10 -15.62
N MET A 265 -1.22 1.89 -14.69
CA MET A 265 -1.67 3.25 -14.41
C MET A 265 -0.82 4.31 -15.11
N LEU A 266 0.35 3.94 -15.63
CA LEU A 266 1.27 4.88 -16.27
C LEU A 266 0.62 5.55 -17.49
N GLU A 267 -0.05 4.78 -18.34
CA GLU A 267 -0.71 5.31 -19.54
C GLU A 267 -1.91 6.19 -19.19
N GLU A 268 -2.69 5.82 -18.16
CA GLU A 268 -3.77 6.64 -17.61
C GLU A 268 -3.22 7.98 -17.09
N ALA A 269 -2.12 7.95 -16.31
CA ALA A 269 -1.51 9.16 -15.76
C ALA A 269 -0.91 10.07 -16.84
N LYS A 270 -0.34 9.50 -17.91
CA LYS A 270 0.12 10.25 -19.09
C LYS A 270 -1.04 10.87 -19.87
N ALA A 271 -2.16 10.16 -20.00
CA ALA A 271 -3.36 10.68 -20.67
C ALA A 271 -4.02 11.82 -19.87
N MET A 272 -3.87 11.81 -18.55
CA MET A 272 -4.35 12.87 -17.64
C MET A 272 -3.31 13.97 -17.39
N LYS A 273 -2.49 14.28 -18.40
CA LYS A 273 -1.46 15.32 -18.31
C LYS A 273 -2.07 16.71 -18.14
N ASN A 274 -1.62 17.47 -17.13
CA ASN A 274 -2.17 18.79 -16.77
C ASN A 274 -3.70 18.79 -16.51
N VAL A 275 -4.26 17.65 -16.15
CA VAL A 275 -5.69 17.52 -15.85
C VAL A 275 -5.91 17.69 -14.36
N ARG A 276 -6.79 18.62 -14.01
CA ARG A 276 -7.33 18.78 -12.67
C ARG A 276 -8.82 19.07 -12.71
N TRP A 277 -9.45 19.11 -11.56
CA TRP A 277 -10.87 19.36 -11.41
C TRP A 277 -11.09 20.60 -10.56
N TYR A 278 -12.05 21.43 -10.96
CA TYR A 278 -12.46 22.61 -10.21
C TYR A 278 -13.97 22.61 -10.03
N ASN A 279 -14.43 22.85 -8.81
CA ASN A 279 -15.83 23.04 -8.51
C ASN A 279 -16.07 24.54 -8.20
N PRO A 280 -16.72 25.30 -9.10
CA PRO A 280 -16.96 26.72 -8.94
C PRO A 280 -18.01 27.03 -7.87
N ARG A 281 -18.90 26.08 -7.52
CA ARG A 281 -19.97 26.31 -6.54
C ARG A 281 -19.46 26.26 -5.10
N ILE A 282 -18.42 25.47 -4.84
CA ILE A 282 -17.79 25.34 -3.51
C ILE A 282 -16.36 25.88 -3.48
N ASN A 283 -15.87 26.41 -4.60
CA ASN A 283 -14.52 26.93 -4.80
C ASN A 283 -13.41 25.96 -4.35
N LYS A 284 -13.48 24.70 -4.83
CA LYS A 284 -12.49 23.65 -4.50
C LYS A 284 -11.82 23.09 -5.74
N HIS A 285 -10.58 22.64 -5.57
CA HIS A 285 -9.79 21.94 -6.60
C HIS A 285 -9.50 20.50 -6.17
N SER A 286 -9.35 19.61 -7.15
CA SER A 286 -8.98 18.21 -6.93
C SER A 286 -8.13 17.67 -8.08
N TRP A 287 -7.14 16.85 -7.75
CA TRP A 287 -6.37 16.05 -8.73
C TRP A 287 -6.97 14.65 -8.93
N GLU A 288 -7.92 14.26 -8.08
CA GLU A 288 -8.69 13.03 -8.18
C GLU A 288 -9.99 13.28 -8.95
N ASN A 289 -10.41 12.27 -9.72
CA ASN A 289 -11.69 12.32 -10.41
C ASN A 289 -12.83 12.41 -9.38
N PRO A 290 -13.55 13.54 -9.31
CA PRO A 290 -14.58 13.74 -8.33
C PRO A 290 -15.70 12.71 -8.50
N ASP A 291 -16.00 12.26 -9.71
CA ASP A 291 -17.08 11.28 -9.95
C ASP A 291 -16.91 9.98 -9.15
N GLU A 292 -15.67 9.60 -8.85
CA GLU A 292 -15.34 8.43 -8.01
C GLU A 292 -15.52 8.71 -6.51
N LEU A 293 -15.39 9.98 -6.09
CA LEU A 293 -15.45 10.44 -4.70
C LEU A 293 -16.83 10.99 -4.31
N LEU A 294 -17.70 11.27 -5.28
CA LEU A 294 -18.98 11.92 -5.04
C LEU A 294 -19.98 10.99 -4.37
N GLU A 295 -20.46 11.41 -3.21
CA GLU A 295 -21.53 10.75 -2.45
C GLU A 295 -22.90 10.92 -3.11
N TRP A 296 -23.12 12.06 -3.75
CA TRP A 296 -24.31 12.31 -4.56
C TRP A 296 -24.19 11.62 -5.91
N LYS A 297 -25.23 10.92 -6.34
CA LYS A 297 -25.30 10.28 -7.66
C LYS A 297 -26.57 10.71 -8.41
N PRO A 298 -26.48 11.00 -9.72
CA PRO A 298 -27.67 11.26 -10.53
C PRO A 298 -28.43 9.95 -10.78
N VAL A 299 -29.75 9.99 -10.58
CA VAL A 299 -30.67 8.87 -10.80
C VAL A 299 -31.77 9.33 -11.74
N TYR A 300 -31.90 8.66 -12.88
CA TYR A 300 -32.96 8.95 -13.84
C TYR A 300 -34.27 8.31 -13.41
N ASN A 301 -35.34 9.11 -13.28
CA ASN A 301 -36.69 8.66 -13.01
C ASN A 301 -37.49 8.62 -14.32
N PRO A 302 -37.80 7.42 -14.86
CA PRO A 302 -38.54 7.28 -16.11
C PRO A 302 -40.01 7.69 -16.01
N GLU A 303 -40.61 7.73 -14.82
CA GLU A 303 -42.02 8.12 -14.64
C GLU A 303 -42.22 9.64 -14.77
N GLN A 304 -41.19 10.41 -14.41
CA GLN A 304 -41.22 11.87 -14.41
C GLN A 304 -40.36 12.49 -15.51
N ASP A 305 -39.71 11.65 -16.33
CA ASP A 305 -38.76 12.06 -17.38
C ASP A 305 -37.71 13.07 -16.86
N ALA A 306 -37.22 12.81 -15.64
CA ALA A 306 -36.38 13.75 -14.89
C ALA A 306 -35.30 13.03 -14.09
N THR A 307 -34.15 13.68 -13.93
CA THR A 307 -33.07 13.19 -13.07
C THR A 307 -33.17 13.84 -11.69
N PHE A 308 -33.18 13.02 -10.64
CA PHE A 308 -32.98 13.48 -9.27
C PHE A 308 -31.62 13.00 -8.76
N TYR A 309 -31.16 13.56 -7.65
CA TYR A 309 -29.87 13.25 -7.07
C TYR A 309 -30.07 12.55 -5.73
N PHE A 310 -29.31 11.47 -5.50
CA PHE A 310 -29.39 10.66 -4.28
C PHE A 310 -28.03 10.60 -3.59
N ASN A 311 -27.99 10.87 -2.29
CA ASN A 311 -26.78 10.74 -1.49
C ASN A 311 -26.66 9.32 -0.95
N VAL A 312 -25.65 8.57 -1.40
CA VAL A 312 -25.45 7.17 -1.03
C VAL A 312 -25.10 6.98 0.45
N ARG A 313 -24.60 8.02 1.13
CA ARG A 313 -24.21 7.98 2.54
C ARG A 313 -25.34 8.39 3.47
N THR A 314 -26.04 9.48 3.17
CA THR A 314 -27.11 10.02 4.03
C THR A 314 -28.49 9.46 3.70
N GLY A 315 -28.68 8.89 2.50
CA GLY A 315 -29.97 8.43 1.99
C GLY A 315 -30.90 9.58 1.56
N GLU A 316 -30.39 10.81 1.52
CA GLU A 316 -31.16 11.99 1.11
C GLU A 316 -31.35 12.02 -0.40
N SER A 317 -32.44 12.64 -0.85
CA SER A 317 -32.71 12.87 -2.28
C SER A 317 -33.11 14.32 -2.51
N THR A 318 -32.70 14.87 -3.65
CA THR A 318 -33.04 16.23 -4.08
C THR A 318 -33.23 16.28 -5.59
N TRP A 319 -34.10 17.18 -6.05
CA TRP A 319 -34.28 17.48 -7.47
C TRP A 319 -33.28 18.52 -7.97
N ASP A 320 -32.79 19.38 -7.08
CA ASP A 320 -31.77 20.37 -7.40
C ASP A 320 -30.37 19.76 -7.37
N GLN A 321 -29.55 20.03 -8.39
CA GLN A 321 -28.17 19.53 -8.44
C GLN A 321 -27.39 20.00 -7.21
N PRO A 322 -26.86 19.09 -6.38
CA PRO A 322 -26.00 19.43 -5.26
C PRO A 322 -24.76 20.22 -5.73
N PRO A 323 -24.32 21.26 -4.99
CA PRO A 323 -23.10 22.00 -5.30
C PRO A 323 -21.89 21.10 -5.51
N GLU A 324 -21.82 19.99 -4.77
CA GLU A 324 -20.74 19.00 -4.82
C GLU A 324 -20.61 18.35 -6.20
N LEU A 325 -21.66 18.28 -7.01
CA LEU A 325 -21.61 17.68 -8.35
C LEU A 325 -21.14 18.63 -9.46
N ALA A 326 -20.91 19.91 -9.16
CA ALA A 326 -20.55 20.91 -10.15
C ALA A 326 -19.06 20.89 -10.55
N TRP A 327 -18.39 19.75 -10.48
CA TRP A 327 -16.98 19.66 -10.87
C TRP A 327 -16.81 19.78 -12.38
N VAL A 328 -15.86 20.60 -12.79
CA VAL A 328 -15.47 20.81 -14.18
C VAL A 328 -14.03 20.39 -14.34
N LYS A 329 -13.76 19.62 -15.41
CA LYS A 329 -12.40 19.27 -15.81
C LYS A 329 -11.69 20.53 -16.31
N VAL A 330 -10.57 20.87 -15.69
CA VAL A 330 -9.69 21.98 -16.08
C VAL A 330 -8.48 21.37 -16.76
N ASP A 331 -8.27 21.76 -18.02
CA ASP A 331 -7.06 21.47 -18.79
C ASP A 331 -6.25 22.77 -18.87
N ASP A 332 -5.05 22.77 -18.30
CA ASP A 332 -4.21 23.98 -18.28
C ASP A 332 -3.73 24.40 -19.67
N ASN A 333 -3.95 23.59 -20.73
CA ASN A 333 -3.61 23.96 -22.10
C ASN A 333 -4.64 24.89 -22.77
N ALA A 334 -5.82 25.11 -22.19
CA ALA A 334 -6.84 25.98 -22.79
C ALA A 334 -7.87 26.52 -21.77
N GLY A 335 -7.55 27.62 -21.07
CA GLY A 335 -8.58 28.39 -20.36
C GLY A 335 -8.08 29.52 -19.43
N PRO A 336 -8.96 30.46 -19.03
CA PRO A 336 -8.65 31.55 -18.09
C PRO A 336 -8.22 31.08 -16.69
N TRP A 337 -8.32 29.77 -16.42
CA TRP A 337 -7.97 29.12 -15.16
C TRP A 337 -6.56 28.50 -15.16
N ALA A 338 -5.79 28.62 -16.24
CA ALA A 338 -4.43 28.07 -16.40
C ALA A 338 -3.37 28.68 -15.45
N HIS A 339 -3.77 29.57 -14.54
CA HIS A 339 -2.88 30.32 -13.66
C HIS A 339 -3.48 30.43 -12.25
N PHE A 340 -2.65 30.34 -11.21
CA PHE A 340 -2.98 30.77 -9.85
C PHE A 340 -2.12 31.95 -9.46
N TRP A 341 -2.55 32.62 -8.42
CA TRP A 341 -1.93 33.74 -7.78
C TRP A 341 -1.38 33.27 -6.45
N TRP A 342 -0.09 33.49 -6.24
CA TRP A 342 0.59 33.20 -4.98
C TRP A 342 0.93 34.50 -4.27
N ASN A 343 0.70 34.54 -2.97
CA ASN A 343 1.08 35.66 -2.13
C ASN A 343 2.42 35.34 -1.43
N PRO A 344 3.55 35.97 -1.84
CA PRO A 344 4.85 35.73 -1.23
C PRO A 344 4.93 36.09 0.26
N LYS A 345 4.01 36.92 0.77
CA LYS A 345 4.01 37.36 2.17
C LYS A 345 3.21 36.47 3.09
N THR A 346 2.12 35.87 2.60
CA THR A 346 1.22 35.02 3.40
C THR A 346 1.36 33.53 3.10
N GLY A 347 1.98 33.17 1.96
CA GLY A 347 2.05 31.79 1.48
C GLY A 347 0.75 31.28 0.87
N GLU A 348 -0.28 32.13 0.78
CA GLU A 348 -1.60 31.78 0.28
C GLU A 348 -1.60 31.63 -1.25
N LYS A 349 -2.45 30.73 -1.75
CA LYS A 349 -2.64 30.44 -3.17
C LYS A 349 -4.12 30.65 -3.52
N GLN A 350 -4.42 31.38 -4.59
CA GLN A 350 -5.79 31.56 -5.09
C GLN A 350 -5.83 31.59 -6.62
N TRP A 351 -6.94 31.23 -7.24
CA TRP A 351 -7.02 31.09 -8.71
C TRP A 351 -7.80 32.22 -9.39
N HIS A 352 -8.25 33.23 -8.62
CA HIS A 352 -8.90 34.45 -9.11
C HIS A 352 -7.92 35.61 -9.15
N ASP A 353 -8.11 36.55 -10.09
CA ASP A 353 -7.31 37.79 -10.19
C ASP A 353 -7.46 38.64 -8.91
N PRO A 354 -6.39 38.83 -8.11
CA PRO A 354 -6.45 39.60 -6.88
C PRO A 354 -6.62 41.10 -7.14
N ASP A 355 -7.46 41.75 -6.33
CA ASP A 355 -7.59 43.21 -6.32
C ASP A 355 -6.29 43.96 -5.92
N HIS A 356 -5.28 43.24 -5.41
CA HIS A 356 -4.06 43.79 -4.84
C HIS A 356 -2.80 43.36 -5.61
N LYS A 357 -1.94 44.33 -5.94
CA LYS A 357 -0.67 44.16 -6.69
C LYS A 357 0.43 43.35 -5.98
N THR A 358 0.14 42.73 -4.84
CA THR A 358 1.11 41.97 -4.03
C THR A 358 1.18 40.49 -4.40
N TRP A 359 0.28 40.02 -5.26
CA TRP A 359 0.19 38.63 -5.67
C TRP A 359 0.93 38.42 -6.99
N GLU A 360 1.63 37.30 -7.08
CA GLU A 360 2.36 36.90 -8.27
C GLU A 360 1.53 35.90 -9.06
N ARG A 361 1.43 36.09 -10.38
CA ARG A 361 0.75 35.14 -11.27
C ARG A 361 1.70 34.00 -11.62
N HIS A 362 1.31 32.79 -11.29
CA HIS A 362 2.06 31.57 -11.51
C HIS A 362 1.23 30.61 -12.36
N ASN A 363 1.88 29.93 -13.30
CA ASN A 363 1.20 29.05 -14.25
C ASN A 363 1.01 27.62 -13.69
N SER A 364 1.47 27.33 -12.47
CA SER A 364 1.41 26.00 -11.84
C SER A 364 1.64 26.10 -10.34
N ASP A 365 0.84 25.43 -9.50
CA ASP A 365 0.85 25.42 -8.02
C ASP A 365 2.16 24.91 -7.36
N LEU A 366 3.24 24.84 -8.15
CA LEU A 366 4.63 24.50 -7.85
C LEU A 366 5.56 25.72 -7.89
#